data_AF-A0A0D7ASI0-F1
#
_entry.id   AF-A0A0D7ASI0-F1
#
_cell.length_a   1.000
_cell.length_b   1.000
_cell.length_c   1.000
_cell.angle_alpha   90.00
_cell.angle_beta   90.00
_cell.angle_gamma   90.00
#
_symmetry.space_group_name_H-M   'P 1'
#
loop_
_entity.id
_entity.type
_entity.pdbx_description
1 polymer ?
#
loop_
_entity_poly.entity_id
_entity_poly.type
_entity_poly.pdbx_seq_one_letter_code
_entity_poly.pdbx_strand_id
1 'polypeptide(L)'
;MCADTAGWYRFTEGAVFIPQGHRLYRSSTPNYDESKGDASQQQAVDFLSSKGIDSIISYNESPYNAAELAQPRTFRETVAFMGMYRSTLVHCGYGHGRTGTGVTAIQLEATKGVSPPESQWVSVNHVERHSQMEALTRWRNLCEG
;
A
#
# COMPACT_ATOMS: atom_id res chain seq x y z
N MET A 1 22.72 -0.53 -3.91
CA MET A 1 21.85 0.54 -4.43
C MET A 1 20.86 0.94 -3.34
N CYS A 2 20.63 2.23 -3.10
CA CYS A 2 19.63 2.68 -2.13
C CYS A 2 18.32 3.07 -2.84
N ALA A 3 17.21 3.10 -2.10
CA ALA A 3 15.87 3.31 -2.65
C ALA A 3 15.75 4.63 -3.44
N ASP A 4 16.26 5.73 -2.88
CA ASP A 4 16.20 7.05 -3.52
C ASP A 4 16.98 7.07 -4.85
N THR A 5 18.14 6.41 -4.91
CA THR A 5 18.91 6.31 -6.17
C THR A 5 18.21 5.46 -7.24
N ALA A 6 17.32 4.56 -6.81
CA ALA A 6 16.48 3.75 -7.69
C ALA A 6 15.13 4.44 -8.01
N GLY A 7 14.95 5.71 -7.61
CA GLY A 7 13.73 6.48 -7.84
C GLY A 7 12.58 6.18 -6.87
N TRP A 8 12.82 5.40 -5.81
CA TRP A 8 11.83 5.06 -4.79
C TRP A 8 11.99 5.95 -3.57
N TYR A 9 11.21 7.04 -3.49
CA TYR A 9 11.20 7.90 -2.32
C TYR A 9 10.25 7.38 -1.24
N ARG A 10 10.53 7.73 0.02
CA ARG A 10 9.76 7.31 1.21
C ARG A 10 9.63 5.78 1.30
N PHE A 11 10.61 5.06 0.78
CA PHE A 11 10.63 3.62 0.80
C PHE A 11 10.85 3.13 2.24
N THR A 12 9.85 2.44 2.80
CA THR A 12 9.95 1.85 4.14
C THR A 12 9.41 0.42 4.15
N GLU A 13 10.10 -0.44 4.91
CA GLU A 13 9.61 -1.74 5.34
C GLU A 13 9.01 -1.58 6.73
N GLY A 14 7.84 -2.16 7.01
CA GLY A 14 7.36 -2.28 8.39
C GLY A 14 5.97 -1.74 8.66
N ALA A 15 4.97 -2.28 7.96
CA ALA A 15 3.64 -2.31 8.56
C ALA A 15 3.63 -3.41 9.64
N VAL A 16 3.29 -3.04 10.88
CA VAL A 16 2.95 -4.00 11.94
C VAL A 16 1.58 -4.61 11.67
N PHE A 17 1.30 -5.81 12.18
CA PHE A 17 0.03 -6.51 11.96
C PHE A 17 -0.27 -6.75 10.47
N ILE A 18 0.54 -7.59 9.85
CA ILE A 18 0.32 -8.11 8.49
C ILE A 18 0.26 -9.64 8.56
N PRO A 19 -0.29 -10.34 7.55
CA PRO A 19 -0.34 -11.80 7.54
C PRO A 19 1.02 -12.44 7.83
N GLN A 20 0.99 -13.50 8.63
CA GLN A 20 2.20 -14.14 9.14
C GLN A 20 3.10 -14.61 7.99
N GLY A 21 4.39 -14.25 8.05
CA GLY A 21 5.37 -14.62 7.03
C GLY A 21 5.38 -13.72 5.78
N HIS A 22 4.53 -12.70 5.72
CA HIS A 22 4.52 -11.70 4.66
C HIS A 22 5.41 -10.50 5.00
N ARG A 23 5.97 -9.84 3.98
CA ARG A 23 6.70 -8.56 4.12
C ARG A 23 5.98 -7.47 3.35
N LEU A 24 5.67 -6.36 4.01
CA LEU A 24 4.96 -5.23 3.40
C LEU A 24 5.87 -4.00 3.33
N TYR A 25 5.94 -3.44 2.13
CA TYR A 25 6.69 -2.23 1.81
C TYR A 25 5.76 -1.13 1.32
N ARG A 26 6.19 0.13 1.47
CA ARG A 26 5.53 1.29 0.88
C ARG A 26 6.52 2.28 0.29
N SER A 27 6.11 3.03 -0.74
CA SER A 27 6.93 4.07 -1.37
C SER A 27 6.09 5.07 -2.19
N SER A 28 6.74 6.09 -2.77
CA SER A 28 6.22 6.84 -3.92
C SER A 28 6.23 5.99 -5.19
N THR A 29 5.64 6.53 -6.27
CA THR A 29 5.86 6.03 -7.63
C THR A 29 7.34 6.17 -8.03
N PRO A 30 7.88 5.26 -8.84
CA PRO A 30 9.20 5.42 -9.41
C PRO A 30 9.18 6.52 -10.49
N ASN A 31 10.32 7.18 -10.70
CA ASN A 31 10.45 8.34 -11.58
C ASN A 31 10.41 7.97 -13.08
N TYR A 32 9.22 7.74 -13.64
CA TYR A 32 9.06 7.52 -15.08
C TYR A 32 9.48 8.75 -15.89
N ASP A 33 10.49 8.55 -16.73
CA ASP A 33 11.03 9.56 -17.64
C ASP A 33 10.64 9.14 -19.06
N GLU A 34 9.64 9.81 -19.61
CA GLU A 34 9.08 9.53 -20.94
C GLU A 34 10.15 9.57 -22.04
N SER A 35 11.19 10.40 -21.88
CA SER A 35 12.28 10.52 -22.85
C SER A 35 13.19 9.29 -22.91
N LYS A 36 13.14 8.44 -21.87
CA LYS A 36 13.95 7.22 -21.72
C LYS A 36 13.13 5.95 -21.74
N GLY A 37 11.80 6.05 -21.77
CA GLY A 37 10.88 4.91 -21.72
C GLY A 37 11.16 3.97 -20.55
N ASP A 38 10.98 2.67 -20.76
CA ASP A 38 11.15 1.62 -19.74
C ASP A 38 12.55 1.57 -19.13
N ALA A 39 13.58 2.04 -19.84
CA ALA A 39 14.96 2.09 -19.30
C ALA A 39 15.06 3.02 -18.07
N SER A 40 14.15 4.00 -17.94
CA SER A 40 14.05 4.83 -16.72
C SER A 40 13.64 4.03 -15.48
N GLN A 41 13.01 2.87 -15.66
CA GLN A 41 12.47 2.04 -14.59
C GLN A 41 13.36 0.84 -14.23
N GLN A 42 14.35 0.51 -15.05
CA GLN A 42 15.15 -0.70 -14.84
C GLN A 42 15.82 -0.73 -13.45
N GLN A 43 16.38 0.40 -13.01
CA GLN A 43 16.98 0.49 -11.66
C GLN A 43 15.95 0.33 -10.55
N ALA A 44 14.72 0.80 -10.76
CA ALA A 44 13.61 0.63 -9.82
C ALA A 44 13.24 -0.85 -9.69
N VAL A 45 13.16 -1.58 -10.81
CA VAL A 45 12.88 -3.03 -10.86
C VAL A 45 14.01 -3.85 -10.23
N ASP A 46 15.26 -3.52 -10.55
CA ASP A 46 16.43 -4.20 -9.99
C ASP A 46 16.49 -4.02 -8.47
N PHE A 47 16.17 -2.82 -7.98
CA PHE A 47 16.07 -2.55 -6.55
C PHE A 47 15.02 -3.41 -5.87
N LEU A 48 13.78 -3.48 -6.41
CA LEU A 48 12.72 -4.32 -5.83
C LEU A 48 13.12 -5.80 -5.82
N SER A 49 13.68 -6.29 -6.93
CA SER A 49 14.18 -7.66 -7.05
C SER A 49 15.26 -7.96 -6.00
N SER A 50 16.18 -7.02 -5.77
CA SER A 50 17.23 -7.15 -4.74
C SER A 50 16.70 -7.21 -3.31
N LYS A 51 15.48 -6.69 -3.06
CA LYS A 51 14.79 -6.76 -1.77
C LYS A 51 13.95 -8.03 -1.60
N GLY A 52 13.82 -8.82 -2.66
CA GLY A 52 12.94 -9.98 -2.71
C GLY A 52 11.46 -9.60 -2.77
N ILE A 53 11.14 -8.38 -3.25
CA ILE A 53 9.77 -7.95 -3.50
C ILE A 53 9.28 -8.64 -4.78
N ASP A 54 8.24 -9.45 -4.64
CA ASP A 54 7.71 -10.32 -5.70
C ASP A 54 6.34 -9.85 -6.23
N SER A 55 5.80 -8.77 -5.67
CA SER A 55 4.53 -8.18 -6.11
C SER A 55 4.42 -6.69 -5.82
N ILE A 56 3.63 -5.97 -6.63
CA ILE A 56 3.40 -4.53 -6.51
C ILE A 56 1.89 -4.25 -6.60
N ILE A 57 1.38 -3.44 -5.67
CA ILE A 57 0.05 -2.84 -5.71
C ILE A 57 0.22 -1.34 -5.98
N SER A 58 -0.17 -0.92 -7.18
CA SER A 58 -0.13 0.48 -7.60
C SER A 58 -1.50 1.12 -7.46
N TYR A 59 -1.59 2.20 -6.70
CA TYR A 59 -2.78 3.04 -6.60
C TYR A 59 -2.73 4.27 -7.53
N ASN A 60 -1.88 4.28 -8.56
CA ASN A 60 -1.66 5.44 -9.43
C ASN A 60 -2.71 5.65 -10.53
N GLU A 61 -3.20 4.59 -11.18
CA GLU A 61 -3.94 4.73 -12.45
C GLU A 61 -5.46 4.83 -12.33
N SER A 62 -6.07 4.55 -11.19
CA SER A 62 -7.50 4.81 -11.06
C SER A 62 -7.73 6.24 -10.61
N PRO A 63 -8.72 6.96 -11.19
CA PRO A 63 -9.29 8.16 -10.60
C PRO A 63 -10.07 7.81 -9.31
N TYR A 64 -9.35 7.28 -8.31
CA TYR A 64 -9.77 6.92 -6.96
C TYR A 64 -10.08 8.20 -6.19
N ASN A 65 -11.27 8.75 -6.43
CA ASN A 65 -11.86 9.65 -5.46
C ASN A 65 -12.22 8.84 -4.20
N ALA A 66 -12.43 9.58 -3.11
CA ALA A 66 -13.04 9.13 -1.86
C ALA A 66 -13.96 7.90 -1.95
N ALA A 67 -14.86 7.87 -2.94
CA ALA A 67 -15.92 6.88 -3.05
C ALA A 67 -15.44 5.52 -3.57
N GLU A 68 -14.39 5.47 -4.41
CA GLU A 68 -13.86 4.20 -4.93
C GLU A 68 -13.01 3.46 -3.87
N LEU A 69 -12.31 4.20 -2.99
CA LEU A 69 -11.66 3.61 -1.81
C LEU A 69 -12.67 3.20 -0.73
N ALA A 70 -13.86 3.80 -0.71
CA ALA A 70 -14.94 3.44 0.21
C ALA A 70 -15.66 2.13 -0.15
N GLN A 71 -15.12 1.35 -1.10
CA GLN A 71 -15.67 0.06 -1.48
C GLN A 71 -14.86 -1.08 -0.83
N PRO A 72 -15.49 -1.87 0.05
CA PRO A 72 -14.88 -3.07 0.65
C PRO A 72 -14.29 -4.05 -0.37
N ARG A 73 -14.82 -4.08 -1.59
CA ARG A 73 -14.32 -4.92 -2.68
C ARG A 73 -12.85 -4.64 -2.98
N THR A 74 -12.47 -3.37 -3.08
CA THR A 74 -11.10 -2.94 -3.40
C THR A 74 -10.11 -3.41 -2.34
N PHE A 75 -10.49 -3.32 -1.05
CA PHE A 75 -9.65 -3.82 0.04
C PHE A 75 -9.57 -5.34 0.06
N ARG A 76 -10.68 -6.03 -0.20
CA ARG A 76 -10.68 -7.49 -0.31
C ARG A 76 -9.77 -7.99 -1.43
N GLU A 77 -9.80 -7.33 -2.59
CA GLU A 77 -8.90 -7.66 -3.72
C GLU A 77 -7.44 -7.36 -3.38
N THR A 78 -7.16 -6.23 -2.71
CA THR A 78 -5.81 -5.88 -2.20
C THR A 78 -5.26 -6.95 -1.26
N VAL A 79 -6.05 -7.35 -0.26
CA VAL A 79 -5.70 -8.37 0.73
C VAL A 79 -5.50 -9.73 0.07
N ALA A 80 -6.43 -10.13 -0.80
CA ALA A 80 -6.35 -11.42 -1.50
C ALA A 80 -5.11 -11.48 -2.40
N PHE A 81 -4.83 -10.42 -3.15
CA PHE A 81 -3.62 -10.33 -3.98
C PHE A 81 -2.36 -10.47 -3.11
N MET A 82 -2.26 -9.73 -2.01
CA MET A 82 -1.12 -9.81 -1.11
C MET A 82 -0.92 -11.24 -0.55
N GLY A 83 -2.01 -11.96 -0.27
CA GLY A 83 -1.96 -13.36 0.18
C GLY A 83 -1.40 -14.36 -0.83
N MET A 84 -1.32 -13.99 -2.11
CA MET A 84 -0.72 -14.84 -3.16
C MET A 84 0.81 -14.75 -3.23
N TYR A 85 1.40 -13.77 -2.53
CA TYR A 85 2.82 -13.43 -2.65
C TYR A 85 3.50 -13.38 -1.29
N ARG A 86 4.84 -13.34 -1.28
CA ARG A 86 5.63 -13.32 -0.04
C ARG A 86 6.00 -11.91 0.39
N SER A 87 6.10 -10.98 -0.56
CA SER A 87 6.63 -9.65 -0.31
C SER A 87 6.04 -8.61 -1.27
N THR A 88 5.14 -7.78 -0.76
CA THR A 88 4.40 -6.81 -1.59
C THR A 88 4.88 -5.37 -1.35
N LEU A 89 5.03 -4.60 -2.43
CA LEU A 89 5.13 -3.14 -2.38
C LEU A 89 3.78 -2.50 -2.63
N VAL A 90 3.35 -1.59 -1.76
CA VAL A 90 2.16 -0.76 -1.96
C VAL A 90 2.57 0.69 -2.22
N HIS A 91 2.15 1.29 -3.32
CA HIS A 91 2.51 2.68 -3.62
C HIS A 91 1.38 3.48 -4.27
N CYS A 92 1.53 4.80 -4.21
CA CYS A 92 0.77 5.78 -4.98
C CYS A 92 1.73 6.91 -5.39
N GLY A 93 1.23 7.97 -6.05
CA GLY A 93 2.09 9.03 -6.60
C GLY A 93 3.04 9.61 -5.54
N TYR A 94 2.53 9.92 -4.35
CA TYR A 94 3.35 10.50 -3.28
C TYR A 94 3.80 9.48 -2.21
N GLY A 95 3.09 8.36 -2.07
CA GLY A 95 3.30 7.37 -1.01
C GLY A 95 2.51 7.61 0.29
N HIS A 96 1.59 8.59 0.32
CA HIS A 96 0.64 8.88 1.41
C HIS A 96 -0.81 8.80 0.90
N GLY A 97 -1.79 9.12 1.75
CA GLY A 97 -3.21 9.14 1.40
C GLY A 97 -3.68 7.75 1.00
N ARG A 98 -3.77 7.49 -0.31
CA ARG A 98 -4.14 6.17 -0.88
C ARG A 98 -3.24 5.03 -0.39
N THR A 99 -1.91 5.27 -0.39
CA THR A 99 -0.94 4.28 0.11
C THR A 99 -1.19 3.99 1.58
N GLY A 100 -1.40 5.04 2.38
CA GLY A 100 -1.73 4.92 3.80
C GLY A 100 -3.03 4.15 4.01
N THR A 101 -4.07 4.45 3.25
CA THR A 101 -5.37 3.77 3.32
C THR A 101 -5.25 2.28 2.99
N GLY A 102 -4.55 1.92 1.92
CA GLY A 102 -4.34 0.51 1.54
C GLY A 102 -3.57 -0.27 2.62
N VAL A 103 -2.50 0.33 3.17
CA VAL A 103 -1.75 -0.27 4.28
C VAL A 103 -2.64 -0.45 5.50
N THR A 104 -3.43 0.56 5.90
CA THR A 104 -4.36 0.44 7.04
C THR A 104 -5.41 -0.65 6.82
N ALA A 105 -5.94 -0.81 5.59
CA ALA A 105 -6.92 -1.85 5.30
C ALA A 105 -6.34 -3.26 5.44
N ILE A 106 -5.09 -3.47 5.00
CA ILE A 106 -4.35 -4.72 5.20
C ILE A 106 -4.19 -5.02 6.69
N GLN A 107 -3.85 -4.01 7.50
CA GLN A 107 -3.68 -4.19 8.93
C GLN A 107 -5.00 -4.51 9.64
N LEU A 108 -6.11 -3.88 9.23
CA LEU A 108 -7.44 -4.17 9.76
C LEU A 108 -7.84 -5.62 9.49
N GLU A 109 -7.55 -6.14 8.29
CA GLU A 109 -7.79 -7.55 7.99
C GLU A 109 -6.94 -8.46 8.91
N ALA A 110 -5.65 -8.18 9.02
CA ALA A 110 -4.73 -8.99 9.81
C ALA A 110 -5.08 -9.01 11.31
N THR A 111 -5.71 -7.95 11.82
CA THR A 111 -6.21 -7.87 13.21
C THR A 111 -7.67 -8.25 13.35
N LYS A 112 -8.35 -8.63 12.27
CA LYS A 112 -9.80 -8.89 12.22
C LYS A 112 -10.61 -7.70 12.77
N GLY A 113 -10.13 -6.48 12.56
CA GLY A 113 -10.71 -5.25 13.08
C GLY A 113 -10.61 -5.06 14.60
N VAL A 114 -10.03 -6.00 15.35
CA VAL A 114 -10.10 -6.02 16.82
C VAL A 114 -9.25 -4.92 17.47
N SER A 115 -7.95 -4.87 17.17
CA SER A 115 -7.05 -3.88 17.76
C SER A 115 -5.71 -3.77 17.02
N PRO A 116 -5.15 -2.55 16.89
CA PRO A 116 -5.76 -1.26 17.22
C PRO A 116 -6.83 -0.83 16.19
N PRO A 117 -7.74 0.10 16.58
CA PRO A 117 -8.73 0.66 15.67
C PRO A 117 -8.07 1.49 14.56
N GLU A 118 -8.77 1.66 13.43
CA GLU A 118 -8.30 2.41 12.26
C GLU A 118 -7.88 3.84 12.61
N SER A 119 -8.54 4.46 13.61
CA SER A 119 -8.25 5.80 14.11
C SER A 119 -6.83 5.96 14.68
N GLN A 120 -6.23 4.88 15.18
CA GLN A 120 -4.85 4.89 15.68
C GLN A 120 -3.82 4.71 14.56
N TRP A 121 -4.23 4.18 13.41
CA TRP A 121 -3.35 3.97 12.25
C TRP A 121 -3.32 5.14 11.28
N VAL A 122 -4.31 6.04 11.33
CA VAL A 122 -4.43 7.20 10.43
C VAL A 122 -3.15 8.02 10.35
N SER A 123 -2.65 8.45 11.51
CA SER A 123 -1.48 9.33 11.59
C SER A 123 -0.21 8.57 11.23
N VAL A 124 -0.09 7.32 11.68
CA VAL A 124 1.05 6.44 11.45
C VAL A 124 1.19 6.08 9.97
N ASN A 125 0.07 5.78 9.30
CA ASN A 125 0.07 5.39 7.90
C ASN A 125 -0.09 6.56 6.95
N HIS A 126 -0.32 7.76 7.47
CA HIS A 126 -0.56 8.98 6.69
C HIS A 126 -1.80 8.87 5.80
N VAL A 127 -2.94 8.50 6.40
CA VAL A 127 -4.27 8.66 5.80
C VAL A 127 -4.66 10.14 5.88
N GLU A 128 -5.19 10.71 4.79
CA GLU A 128 -5.23 12.17 4.60
C GLU A 128 -6.64 12.75 4.49
N ARG A 129 -7.65 11.94 4.17
CA ARG A 129 -9.02 12.43 3.86
C ARG A 129 -10.07 11.75 4.73
N HIS A 130 -11.13 12.51 5.06
CA HIS A 130 -12.27 11.99 5.82
C HIS A 130 -12.91 10.76 5.16
N SER A 131 -13.06 10.78 3.84
CA SER A 131 -13.60 9.65 3.09
C SER A 131 -12.76 8.36 3.16
N GLN A 132 -11.44 8.49 3.29
CA GLN A 132 -10.55 7.35 3.51
C GLN A 132 -10.80 6.75 4.90
N MET A 133 -11.15 7.59 5.88
CA MET A 133 -11.55 7.12 7.20
C MET A 133 -12.87 6.38 7.16
N GLU A 134 -13.89 6.95 6.52
CA GLU A 134 -15.19 6.28 6.35
C GLU A 134 -15.06 4.91 5.67
N ALA A 135 -14.19 4.83 4.65
CA ALA A 135 -13.84 3.58 3.97
C ALA A 135 -13.26 2.54 4.94
N LEU A 136 -12.29 2.95 5.75
CA LEU A 136 -11.61 2.07 6.71
C LEU A 136 -12.56 1.62 7.82
N THR A 137 -13.42 2.49 8.32
CA THR A 137 -14.46 2.12 9.30
C THR A 137 -15.43 1.09 8.72
N ARG A 138 -15.89 1.28 7.47
CA ARG A 138 -16.74 0.28 6.78
C ARG A 138 -16.03 -1.05 6.61
N TRP A 139 -14.76 -1.03 6.22
CA TRP A 139 -13.94 -2.23 6.05
C TRP A 139 -13.74 -2.98 7.36
N ARG A 140 -13.39 -2.27 8.43
CA ARG A 140 -13.24 -2.84 9.77
C ARG A 140 -14.47 -3.62 10.20
N ASN A 141 -15.66 -3.03 10.07
CA ASN A 141 -16.92 -3.68 10.46
C ASN A 141 -17.18 -4.98 9.68
N LEU A 142 -16.59 -5.13 8.48
CA LEU A 142 -16.65 -6.36 7.69
C LEU A 142 -15.57 -7.38 8.07
N CYS A 143 -14.48 -6.94 8.71
CA CYS A 143 -13.42 -7.81 9.24
C CYS A 143 -13.80 -8.41 10.61
N GLU A 144 -14.71 -7.77 11.35
CA GLU A 144 -15.17 -8.18 12.70
C GLU A 144 -16.19 -9.35 12.69
N GLY A 145 -16.42 -10.00 11.55
CA GLY A 145 -17.32 -11.16 11.39
C GLY A 145 -16.58 -12.46 11.12
#